data_AF-A0A453K1Q1-F1
#
_entry.id   AF-A0A453K1Q1-F1
#
_cell.length_a   1.000
_cell.length_b   1.000
_cell.length_c   1.000
_cell.angle_alpha   90.00
_cell.angle_beta   90.00
_cell.angle_gamma   90.00
#
_symmetry.space_group_name_H-M   'P 1'
#
loop_
_entity.id
_entity.type
_entity.pdbx_description
1 polymer ?
#
loop_
_entity_poly.entity_id
_entity_poly.type
_entity_poly.pdbx_seq_one_letter_code
_entity_poly.pdbx_strand_id
1 'polypeptide(L)'
;AAEVAAAAALGADLAELRLDRLAGFAPRRDLPALLAKPRTLPALVTYRPKWEGGEYEGDDEPRFEALQLAMELGAEYVDIELKVADKFIKFMSGKKPENCKLIVSSHNYDNTPSAEELASLLAQIQATGADIVKIATTATEIVDVSRMFQILVHCQEKQVPIIGLVMNDRGFISRVLCPKFGGYLTFGSLEKGKESAPSQPTAADLINVYNIRQIGPDTKVFGIIGNPVGHSKSPILHNEAFRSVGLNAVYVPFLVDDLAKFLSTYSSPDFAGFRYLILVSHITYSISTRS
;
A
#
# COMPACT_ATOMS: atom_id res chain seq x y z
N ALA A 1 3.50 -10.33 -19.82
CA ALA A 1 3.37 -9.33 -20.91
C ALA A 1 1.96 -8.76 -20.99
N ALA A 2 0.92 -9.57 -21.23
CA ALA A 2 -0.47 -9.07 -21.37
C ALA A 2 -0.98 -8.31 -20.13
N GLU A 3 -0.78 -8.84 -18.93
CA GLU A 3 -1.18 -8.18 -17.67
C GLU A 3 -0.45 -6.85 -17.43
N VAL A 4 0.82 -6.75 -17.79
CA VAL A 4 1.61 -5.50 -17.69
C VAL A 4 1.09 -4.46 -18.68
N ALA A 5 0.72 -4.86 -19.90
CA ALA A 5 0.09 -3.98 -20.87
C ALA A 5 -1.30 -3.51 -20.40
N ALA A 6 -2.08 -4.40 -19.78
CA ALA A 6 -3.36 -4.04 -19.17
C ALA A 6 -3.19 -3.04 -18.01
N ALA A 7 -2.21 -3.25 -17.12
CA ALA A 7 -1.86 -2.30 -16.07
C ALA A 7 -1.51 -0.91 -16.64
N ALA A 8 -0.71 -0.89 -17.72
CA ALA A 8 -0.33 0.35 -18.40
C ALA A 8 -1.54 1.08 -18.98
N ALA A 9 -2.45 0.35 -19.63
CA ALA A 9 -3.69 0.90 -20.18
C ALA A 9 -4.63 1.47 -19.11
N LEU A 10 -4.57 0.93 -17.88
CA LEU A 10 -5.29 1.47 -16.72
C LEU A 10 -4.62 2.70 -16.11
N GLY A 11 -3.38 3.03 -16.50
CA GLY A 11 -2.64 4.18 -15.99
C GLY A 11 -1.77 3.88 -14.77
N ALA A 12 -1.38 2.62 -14.54
CA ALA A 12 -0.38 2.27 -13.53
C ALA A 12 1.01 2.84 -13.88
N ASP A 13 1.81 3.18 -12.87
CA ASP A 13 3.17 3.71 -13.09
C ASP A 13 4.24 2.61 -13.20
N LEU A 14 3.98 1.45 -12.59
CA LEU A 14 4.85 0.28 -12.62
C LEU A 14 4.04 -1.00 -12.38
N ALA A 15 4.63 -2.15 -12.68
CA ALA A 15 4.04 -3.46 -12.42
C ALA A 15 4.88 -4.28 -11.44
N GLU A 16 4.24 -4.85 -10.42
CA GLU A 16 4.87 -5.86 -9.56
C GLU A 16 4.76 -7.25 -10.22
N LEU A 17 5.89 -7.87 -10.51
CA LEU A 17 6.01 -9.24 -11.00
C LEU A 17 6.14 -10.18 -9.79
N ARG A 18 5.05 -10.82 -9.41
CA ARG A 18 4.99 -11.84 -8.36
C ARG A 18 5.46 -13.20 -8.88
N LEU A 19 6.76 -13.43 -8.83
CA LEU A 19 7.39 -14.66 -9.34
C LEU A 19 6.88 -15.91 -8.62
N ASP A 20 6.52 -15.77 -7.33
CA ASP A 20 5.97 -16.85 -6.52
C ASP A 20 4.62 -17.39 -7.02
N ARG A 21 3.88 -16.60 -7.81
CA ARG A 21 2.58 -16.98 -8.38
C ARG A 21 2.67 -17.58 -9.79
N LEU A 22 3.88 -17.69 -10.34
CA LEU A 22 4.10 -18.24 -11.67
C LEU A 22 4.26 -19.76 -11.60
N ALA A 23 3.27 -20.48 -12.14
CA ALA A 23 3.31 -21.93 -12.19
C ALA A 23 4.49 -22.44 -13.03
N GLY A 24 5.31 -23.32 -12.45
CA GLY A 24 6.46 -23.92 -13.15
C GLY A 24 7.57 -22.92 -13.50
N PHE A 25 7.69 -21.83 -12.74
CA PHE A 25 8.68 -20.78 -12.96
C PHE A 25 10.13 -21.30 -12.89
N ALA A 26 10.92 -20.93 -13.88
CA ALA A 26 12.35 -21.21 -13.97
C ALA A 26 13.11 -19.90 -14.26
N PRO A 27 13.89 -19.36 -13.32
CA PRO A 27 14.44 -17.99 -13.40
C PRO A 27 15.18 -17.69 -14.71
N ARG A 28 16.11 -18.56 -15.12
CA ARG A 28 16.92 -18.37 -16.35
C ARG A 28 16.12 -18.48 -17.65
N ARG A 29 14.98 -19.17 -17.63
CA ARG A 29 14.09 -19.32 -18.79
C ARG A 29 13.14 -18.13 -18.90
N ASP A 30 12.53 -17.75 -17.78
CA ASP A 30 11.34 -16.88 -17.80
C ASP A 30 11.67 -15.40 -17.59
N LEU A 31 12.66 -15.07 -16.74
CA LEU A 31 13.02 -13.66 -16.47
C LEU A 31 13.46 -12.90 -17.72
N PRO A 32 14.26 -13.46 -18.65
CA PRO A 32 14.63 -12.75 -19.88
C PRO A 32 13.39 -12.32 -20.70
N ALA A 33 12.35 -13.16 -20.75
CA ALA A 33 11.11 -12.83 -21.45
C ALA A 33 10.25 -11.83 -20.67
N LEU A 34 10.19 -11.93 -19.34
CA LEU A 34 9.43 -11.02 -18.48
C LEU A 34 10.03 -9.61 -18.41
N LEU A 35 11.36 -9.50 -18.54
CA LEU A 35 12.12 -8.26 -18.42
C LEU A 35 12.64 -7.73 -19.78
N ALA A 36 12.29 -8.39 -20.89
CA ALA A 36 12.69 -7.99 -22.23
C ALA A 36 12.27 -6.55 -22.56
N LYS A 37 13.19 -5.75 -23.12
CA LYS A 37 12.92 -4.38 -23.57
C LYS A 37 12.53 -4.36 -25.07
N PRO A 38 11.67 -3.40 -25.50
CA PRO A 38 11.03 -2.36 -24.70
C PRO A 38 9.89 -2.91 -23.82
N ARG A 39 9.69 -2.32 -22.64
CA ARG A 39 8.55 -2.59 -21.76
C ARG A 39 7.66 -1.36 -21.64
N THR A 40 6.36 -1.60 -21.47
CA THR A 40 5.37 -0.54 -21.28
C THR A 40 5.44 0.10 -19.90
N LEU A 41 5.91 -0.64 -18.88
CA LEU A 41 6.07 -0.17 -17.51
C LEU A 41 7.40 -0.65 -16.89
N PRO A 42 7.97 0.12 -15.95
CA PRO A 42 8.98 -0.37 -15.01
C PRO A 42 8.48 -1.61 -14.26
N ALA A 43 9.41 -2.48 -13.88
CA ALA A 43 9.11 -3.68 -13.11
C ALA A 43 9.67 -3.59 -11.69
N LEU A 44 8.80 -3.93 -10.74
CA LEU A 44 9.16 -4.35 -9.40
C LEU A 44 9.12 -5.88 -9.36
N VAL A 45 10.22 -6.54 -9.06
CA VAL A 45 10.29 -8.00 -8.99
C VAL A 45 10.26 -8.45 -7.55
N THR A 46 9.30 -9.33 -7.24
CA THR A 46 9.08 -9.90 -5.91
C THR A 46 9.01 -11.41 -6.03
N TYR A 47 9.80 -12.13 -5.24
CA TYR A 47 9.73 -13.59 -5.13
C TYR A 47 9.42 -13.97 -3.68
N ARG A 48 8.14 -13.85 -3.30
CA ARG A 48 7.73 -13.90 -1.90
C ARG A 48 7.69 -15.36 -1.38
N PRO A 49 8.37 -15.68 -0.28
CA PRO A 49 8.33 -17.01 0.33
C PRO A 49 7.06 -17.22 1.18
N LYS A 50 6.68 -18.50 1.39
CA LYS A 50 5.52 -18.88 2.24
C LYS A 50 5.57 -18.28 3.64
N TRP A 51 6.74 -18.22 4.26
CA TRP A 51 6.91 -17.68 5.62
C TRP A 51 6.66 -16.16 5.73
N GLU A 52 6.57 -15.45 4.60
CA GLU A 52 6.19 -14.04 4.54
C GLU A 52 4.88 -13.84 3.72
N GLY A 53 4.04 -14.88 3.63
CA GLY A 53 2.73 -14.81 2.98
C GLY A 53 2.73 -14.90 1.44
N GLY A 54 3.82 -15.38 0.85
CA GLY A 54 3.90 -15.72 -0.57
C GLY A 54 3.64 -17.20 -0.87
N GLU A 55 3.95 -17.60 -2.09
CA GLU A 55 3.75 -18.99 -2.56
C GLU A 55 5.06 -19.77 -2.76
N TYR A 56 6.23 -19.11 -2.74
CA TYR A 56 7.50 -19.79 -2.93
C TYR A 56 7.85 -20.69 -1.74
N GLU A 57 8.22 -21.93 -2.07
CA GLU A 57 8.69 -22.94 -1.14
C GLU A 57 10.02 -23.49 -1.66
N GLY A 58 11.05 -23.44 -0.83
CA GLY A 58 12.41 -23.81 -1.19
C GLY A 58 13.44 -22.99 -0.42
N ASP A 59 14.71 -23.21 -0.73
CA ASP A 59 15.83 -22.52 -0.08
C ASP A 59 15.95 -21.06 -0.54
N ASP A 60 16.58 -20.24 0.29
CA ASP A 60 16.79 -18.83 0.00
C ASP A 60 17.79 -18.60 -1.14
N GLU A 61 18.81 -19.45 -1.31
CA GLU A 61 19.88 -19.21 -2.27
C GLU A 61 19.40 -19.23 -3.74
N PRO A 62 18.63 -20.23 -4.22
CA PRO A 62 18.04 -20.18 -5.56
C PRO A 62 17.10 -18.98 -5.78
N ARG A 63 16.41 -18.55 -4.72
CA ARG A 63 15.54 -17.37 -4.74
C ARG A 63 16.35 -16.09 -4.86
N PHE A 64 17.46 -15.98 -4.14
CA PHE A 64 18.40 -14.86 -4.25
C PHE A 64 19.03 -14.78 -5.64
N GLU A 65 19.42 -15.92 -6.21
CA GLU A 65 19.90 -15.98 -7.60
C GLU A 65 18.85 -15.43 -8.58
N ALA A 66 17.58 -15.78 -8.41
CA ALA A 66 16.50 -15.28 -9.26
C ALA A 66 16.32 -13.76 -9.13
N LEU A 67 16.35 -13.23 -7.90
CA LEU A 67 16.22 -11.80 -7.65
C LEU A 67 17.43 -11.03 -8.20
N GLN A 68 18.65 -11.53 -7.98
CA GLN A 68 19.86 -10.91 -8.54
C GLN A 68 19.83 -10.95 -10.07
N LEU A 69 19.46 -12.08 -10.69
CA LEU A 69 19.30 -12.19 -12.14
C LEU A 69 18.26 -11.17 -12.66
N ALA A 70 17.18 -10.93 -11.93
CA ALA A 70 16.20 -9.90 -12.30
C ALA A 70 16.82 -8.49 -12.30
N MET A 71 17.70 -8.17 -11.33
CA MET A 71 18.45 -6.91 -11.33
C MET A 71 19.37 -6.81 -12.55
N GLU A 72 20.13 -7.87 -12.85
CA GLU A 72 21.06 -7.94 -13.99
C GLU A 72 20.33 -7.81 -15.34
N LEU A 73 19.11 -8.32 -15.44
CA LEU A 73 18.25 -8.20 -16.61
C LEU A 73 17.50 -6.86 -16.69
N GLY A 74 17.71 -5.96 -15.73
CA GLY A 74 17.25 -4.57 -15.80
C GLY A 74 15.89 -4.31 -15.14
N ALA A 75 15.50 -5.08 -14.11
CA ALA A 75 14.43 -4.67 -13.22
C ALA A 75 14.77 -3.35 -12.49
N GLU A 76 13.84 -2.41 -12.45
CA GLU A 76 14.02 -1.12 -11.76
C GLU A 76 13.94 -1.28 -10.25
N TYR A 77 13.19 -2.28 -9.77
CA TYR A 77 13.07 -2.57 -8.36
C TYR A 77 13.10 -4.08 -8.07
N VAL A 78 13.67 -4.44 -6.94
CA VAL A 78 13.59 -5.78 -6.35
C VAL A 78 13.14 -5.65 -4.90
N ASP A 79 12.20 -6.49 -4.47
CA ASP A 79 11.75 -6.59 -3.08
C ASP A 79 12.39 -7.82 -2.41
N ILE A 80 13.01 -7.60 -1.25
CA ILE A 80 13.51 -8.64 -0.36
C ILE A 80 12.97 -8.44 1.06
N GLU A 81 12.65 -9.53 1.76
CA GLU A 81 12.14 -9.47 3.13
C GLU A 81 13.25 -9.14 4.13
N LEU A 82 12.93 -8.30 5.12
CA LEU A 82 13.84 -7.84 6.18
C LEU A 82 14.58 -8.99 6.86
N LYS A 83 13.88 -10.09 7.16
CA LYS A 83 14.43 -11.27 7.84
C LYS A 83 15.68 -11.84 7.17
N VAL A 84 15.80 -11.66 5.86
CA VAL A 84 16.92 -12.21 5.07
C VAL A 84 17.70 -11.13 4.31
N ALA A 85 17.37 -9.86 4.49
CA ALA A 85 17.98 -8.74 3.77
C ALA A 85 19.52 -8.73 3.92
N ASP A 86 20.03 -8.87 5.14
CA ASP A 86 21.49 -8.92 5.39
C ASP A 86 22.18 -10.08 4.66
N LYS A 87 21.51 -11.23 4.55
CA LYS A 87 22.03 -12.39 3.81
C LYS A 87 22.04 -12.10 2.33
N PHE A 88 20.96 -11.54 1.79
CA PHE A 88 20.84 -11.19 0.38
C PHE A 88 21.84 -10.11 -0.04
N ILE A 89 22.05 -9.08 0.78
CA ILE A 89 23.03 -8.02 0.51
C ILE A 89 24.45 -8.58 0.49
N LYS A 90 24.79 -9.46 1.44
CA LYS A 90 26.08 -10.18 1.42
C LYS A 90 26.21 -11.07 0.19
N PHE A 91 25.14 -11.79 -0.18
CA PHE A 91 25.09 -12.65 -1.37
C PHE A 91 25.40 -11.85 -2.64
N MET A 92 24.76 -10.69 -2.83
CA MET A 92 25.01 -9.81 -3.97
C MET A 92 26.47 -9.30 -4.03
N SER A 93 27.22 -9.30 -2.91
CA SER A 93 28.63 -8.90 -2.87
C SER A 93 28.91 -7.54 -3.54
N GLY A 94 28.02 -6.56 -3.36
CA GLY A 94 28.14 -5.21 -3.95
C GLY A 94 27.77 -5.11 -5.44
N LYS A 95 27.25 -6.18 -6.05
CA LYS A 95 26.87 -6.22 -7.48
C LYS A 95 25.50 -5.61 -7.79
N LYS A 96 24.93 -4.79 -6.91
CA LYS A 96 23.64 -4.13 -7.16
C LYS A 96 23.82 -3.13 -8.33
N PRO A 97 23.11 -3.29 -9.46
CA PRO A 97 23.18 -2.33 -10.56
C PRO A 97 22.67 -0.95 -10.11
N GLU A 98 23.31 0.13 -10.58
CA GLU A 98 22.95 1.51 -10.20
C GLU A 98 21.48 1.86 -10.52
N ASN A 99 20.95 1.31 -11.61
CA ASN A 99 19.58 1.55 -12.07
C ASN A 99 18.53 0.67 -11.38
N CYS A 100 18.92 -0.14 -10.38
CA CYS A 100 18.01 -0.97 -9.60
C CYS A 100 17.95 -0.52 -8.14
N LYS A 101 16.74 -0.26 -7.64
CA LYS A 101 16.48 0.07 -6.25
C LYS A 101 16.03 -1.17 -5.46
N LEU A 102 16.66 -1.41 -4.33
CA LEU A 102 16.30 -2.46 -3.39
C LEU A 102 15.22 -1.95 -2.43
N ILE A 103 14.06 -2.59 -2.48
CA ILE A 103 13.01 -2.46 -1.48
C ILE A 103 13.26 -3.53 -0.42
N VAL A 104 13.36 -3.13 0.85
CA VAL A 104 13.37 -4.09 1.97
C VAL A 104 12.05 -4.02 2.69
N SER A 105 11.35 -5.15 2.77
CA SER A 105 9.97 -5.22 3.23
C SER A 105 9.77 -6.02 4.51
N SER A 106 8.79 -5.64 5.30
CA SER A 106 8.31 -6.38 6.47
C SER A 106 6.78 -6.42 6.45
N HIS A 107 6.23 -7.62 6.70
CA HIS A 107 4.78 -7.84 6.74
C HIS A 107 4.36 -8.32 8.13
N ASN A 108 3.47 -7.57 8.77
CA ASN A 108 2.79 -7.97 10.00
C ASN A 108 1.33 -8.29 9.66
N TYR A 109 0.99 -9.58 9.70
CA TYR A 109 -0.34 -10.07 9.37
C TYR A 109 -1.32 -10.01 10.55
N ASP A 110 -0.85 -9.75 11.77
CA ASP A 110 -1.64 -9.82 12.99
C ASP A 110 -2.25 -8.46 13.37
N ASN A 111 -1.45 -7.40 13.36
CA ASN A 111 -1.86 -6.08 13.81
C ASN A 111 -1.03 -4.94 13.20
N THR A 112 -1.31 -3.72 13.65
CA THR A 112 -0.45 -2.56 13.46
C THR A 112 0.20 -2.22 14.79
N PRO A 113 1.53 -2.35 14.93
CA PRO A 113 2.25 -2.02 16.17
C PRO A 113 2.10 -0.56 16.60
N SER A 114 2.61 -0.24 17.78
CA SER A 114 2.74 1.15 18.25
C SER A 114 3.63 1.99 17.33
N ALA A 115 3.52 3.32 17.42
CA ALA A 115 4.37 4.22 16.65
C ALA A 115 5.87 4.03 16.97
N GLU A 116 6.20 3.71 18.22
CA GLU A 116 7.58 3.42 18.66
C GLU A 116 8.13 2.14 18.02
N GLU A 117 7.33 1.06 18.01
CA GLU A 117 7.70 -0.19 17.35
C GLU A 117 7.84 -0.02 15.83
N LEU A 118 6.95 0.75 15.20
CA LEU A 118 7.05 1.05 13.77
C LEU A 118 8.30 1.91 13.46
N ALA A 119 8.64 2.87 14.31
CA ALA A 119 9.86 3.67 14.16
C ALA A 119 11.14 2.82 14.35
N SER A 120 11.11 1.87 15.29
CA SER A 120 12.19 0.89 15.46
C SER A 120 12.34 0.00 14.22
N LEU A 121 11.22 -0.49 13.68
CA LEU A 121 11.20 -1.29 12.45
C LEU A 121 11.71 -0.50 11.24
N LEU A 122 11.31 0.77 11.10
CA LEU A 122 11.84 1.68 10.10
C LEU A 122 13.37 1.77 10.18
N ALA A 123 13.91 2.03 11.37
CA ALA A 123 15.35 2.12 11.59
C ALA A 123 16.09 0.81 11.28
N GLN A 124 15.50 -0.34 11.63
CA GLN A 124 16.06 -1.66 11.29
C GLN A 124 16.14 -1.87 9.78
N ILE A 125 15.07 -1.52 9.04
CA ILE A 125 15.06 -1.64 7.58
C ILE A 125 16.10 -0.70 6.96
N GLN A 126 16.19 0.54 7.42
CA GLN A 126 17.21 1.49 6.93
C GLN A 126 18.64 1.00 7.18
N ALA A 127 18.90 0.37 8.33
CA ALA A 127 20.21 -0.16 8.68
C ALA A 127 20.70 -1.27 7.73
N THR A 128 19.80 -1.93 7.01
CA THR A 128 20.18 -2.89 5.95
C THR A 128 20.79 -2.19 4.72
N GLY A 129 20.61 -0.88 4.55
CA GLY A 129 21.00 -0.16 3.33
C GLY A 129 19.95 -0.23 2.22
N ALA A 130 18.68 -0.44 2.57
CA ALA A 130 17.55 -0.39 1.65
C ALA A 130 17.47 0.99 0.94
N ASP A 131 17.17 1.00 -0.36
CA ASP A 131 16.88 2.24 -1.08
C ASP A 131 15.47 2.75 -0.76
N ILE A 132 14.54 1.82 -0.47
CA ILE A 132 13.14 2.09 -0.12
C ILE A 132 12.71 1.14 1.01
N VAL A 133 12.07 1.71 2.03
CA VAL A 133 11.49 0.97 3.15
C VAL A 133 10.08 0.50 2.77
N LYS A 134 9.68 -0.73 3.09
CA LYS A 134 8.29 -1.18 2.93
C LYS A 134 7.77 -1.83 4.21
N ILE A 135 6.70 -1.27 4.77
CA ILE A 135 6.05 -1.79 5.98
C ILE A 135 4.57 -2.01 5.65
N ALA A 136 4.12 -3.26 5.74
CA ALA A 136 2.72 -3.64 5.60
C ALA A 136 2.23 -4.23 6.92
N THR A 137 1.24 -3.60 7.54
CA THR A 137 0.63 -4.09 8.80
C THR A 137 -0.82 -4.50 8.58
N THR A 138 -1.50 -5.01 9.61
CA THR A 138 -2.93 -5.34 9.55
C THR A 138 -3.74 -4.39 10.42
N ALA A 139 -4.85 -3.85 9.89
CA ALA A 139 -5.80 -3.10 10.71
C ALA A 139 -6.70 -4.06 11.49
N THR A 140 -6.71 -3.93 12.81
CA THR A 140 -7.76 -4.50 13.67
C THR A 140 -8.89 -3.49 13.86
N GLU A 141 -8.55 -2.21 13.87
CA GLU A 141 -9.46 -1.07 13.87
C GLU A 141 -9.00 0.00 12.86
N ILE A 142 -9.91 0.84 12.38
CA ILE A 142 -9.56 1.91 11.44
C ILE A 142 -8.58 2.94 12.01
N VAL A 143 -8.56 3.12 13.33
CA VAL A 143 -7.65 4.06 14.01
C VAL A 143 -6.20 3.62 13.93
N ASP A 144 -5.93 2.35 13.60
CA ASP A 144 -4.59 1.83 13.41
C ASP A 144 -3.85 2.53 12.27
N VAL A 145 -4.58 2.95 11.24
CA VAL A 145 -4.00 3.63 10.08
C VAL A 145 -3.33 4.95 10.46
N SER A 146 -3.80 5.62 11.52
CA SER A 146 -3.18 6.85 12.01
C SER A 146 -1.70 6.67 12.39
N ARG A 147 -1.33 5.51 12.94
CA ARG A 147 0.06 5.20 13.31
C ARG A 147 0.94 5.06 12.07
N MET A 148 0.42 4.44 11.01
CA MET A 148 1.13 4.37 9.73
C MET A 148 1.29 5.75 9.10
N PHE A 149 0.25 6.60 9.13
CA PHE A 149 0.35 7.98 8.62
C PHE A 149 1.39 8.82 9.37
N GLN A 150 1.51 8.66 10.70
CA GLN A 150 2.57 9.32 11.47
C GLN A 150 3.97 8.94 10.96
N ILE A 151 4.19 7.66 10.66
CA ILE A 151 5.47 7.18 10.11
C ILE A 151 5.71 7.72 8.71
N LEU A 152 4.69 7.73 7.85
CA LEU A 152 4.82 8.29 6.49
C LEU A 152 5.20 9.77 6.51
N VAL A 153 4.54 10.57 7.35
CA VAL A 153 4.85 12.01 7.50
C VAL A 153 6.27 12.20 8.01
N HIS A 154 6.68 11.43 9.03
CA HIS A 154 8.05 11.48 9.55
C HIS A 154 9.09 11.17 8.47
N CYS A 155 8.85 10.13 7.66
CA CYS A 155 9.73 9.77 6.55
C CYS A 155 9.76 10.84 5.45
N GLN A 156 8.63 11.48 5.14
CA GLN A 156 8.56 12.56 4.17
C GLN A 156 9.45 13.74 4.60
N GLU A 157 9.37 14.15 5.87
CA GLU A 157 10.21 15.22 6.45
C GLU A 157 11.71 14.87 6.40
N LYS A 158 12.03 13.60 6.60
CA LYS A 158 13.40 13.06 6.55
C LYS A 158 13.88 12.67 5.15
N GLN A 159 13.04 12.84 4.13
CA GLN A 159 13.30 12.42 2.74
C GLN A 159 13.66 10.92 2.61
N VAL A 160 13.05 10.08 3.44
CA VAL A 160 13.20 8.62 3.40
C VAL A 160 12.07 8.03 2.55
N PRO A 161 12.37 7.38 1.41
CA PRO A 161 11.35 6.71 0.61
C PRO A 161 10.73 5.53 1.38
N ILE A 162 9.41 5.57 1.59
CA ILE A 162 8.68 4.53 2.31
C ILE A 162 7.37 4.14 1.64
N ILE A 163 7.12 2.83 1.56
CA ILE A 163 5.83 2.23 1.21
C ILE A 163 5.19 1.75 2.52
N GLY A 164 4.29 2.54 3.08
CA GLY A 164 3.57 2.21 4.32
C GLY A 164 2.11 1.88 4.03
N LEU A 165 1.69 0.65 4.31
CA LEU A 165 0.34 0.17 4.01
C LEU A 165 -0.25 -0.56 5.20
N VAL A 166 -1.57 -0.45 5.34
CA VAL A 166 -2.34 -1.18 6.35
C VAL A 166 -3.37 -2.05 5.62
N MET A 167 -3.27 -3.36 5.81
CA MET A 167 -4.10 -4.38 5.19
C MET A 167 -5.47 -4.49 5.87
N ASN A 168 -6.37 -5.27 5.25
CA ASN A 168 -7.79 -5.43 5.57
C ASN A 168 -8.66 -4.20 5.30
N ASP A 169 -9.98 -4.37 5.36
CA ASP A 169 -10.96 -3.36 4.93
C ASP A 169 -10.86 -2.08 5.76
N ARG A 170 -10.52 -2.21 7.04
CA ARG A 170 -10.28 -1.09 7.96
C ARG A 170 -9.02 -0.30 7.61
N GLY A 171 -8.05 -0.95 6.93
CA GLY A 171 -6.82 -0.35 6.45
C GLY A 171 -6.95 0.39 5.12
N PHE A 172 -8.11 0.31 4.45
CA PHE A 172 -8.33 0.82 3.09
C PHE A 172 -7.83 2.26 2.88
N ILE A 173 -8.09 3.16 3.83
CA ILE A 173 -7.72 4.58 3.70
C ILE A 173 -6.19 4.77 3.61
N SER A 174 -5.38 3.84 4.13
CA SER A 174 -3.92 3.87 3.98
C SER A 174 -3.49 3.80 2.52
N ARG A 175 -4.22 3.05 1.70
CA ARG A 175 -3.91 2.83 0.28
C ARG A 175 -4.30 4.02 -0.58
N VAL A 176 -5.39 4.70 -0.25
CA VAL A 176 -5.91 5.84 -1.01
C VAL A 176 -5.20 7.14 -0.62
N LEU A 177 -4.98 7.37 0.68
CA LEU A 177 -4.41 8.61 1.20
C LEU A 177 -2.87 8.59 1.26
N CYS A 178 -2.24 7.52 0.74
CA CYS A 178 -0.80 7.37 0.66
C CYS A 178 -0.07 8.64 0.12
N PRO A 179 -0.50 9.27 -1.01
CA PRO A 179 0.15 10.48 -1.51
C PRO A 179 0.06 11.70 -0.58
N LYS A 180 -1.04 11.83 0.19
CA LYS A 180 -1.22 12.95 1.13
C LYS A 180 -0.22 12.90 2.27
N PHE A 181 0.06 11.69 2.77
CA PHE A 181 0.90 11.48 3.95
C PHE A 181 2.36 11.13 3.61
N GLY A 182 2.73 11.12 2.32
CA GLY A 182 4.13 10.96 1.90
C GLY A 182 4.57 9.55 1.59
N GLY A 183 3.62 8.62 1.35
CA GLY A 183 3.98 7.29 0.90
C GLY A 183 4.47 7.27 -0.56
N TYR A 184 5.50 6.46 -0.81
CA TYR A 184 6.20 6.35 -2.08
C TYR A 184 5.38 5.65 -3.16
N LEU A 185 4.61 4.64 -2.78
CA LEU A 185 3.78 3.85 -3.69
C LEU A 185 2.56 3.27 -2.97
N THR A 186 1.49 3.05 -3.72
CA THR A 186 0.37 2.20 -3.33
C THR A 186 0.11 1.16 -4.41
N PHE A 187 -0.62 0.10 -4.09
CA PHE A 187 -0.90 -1.00 -5.02
C PHE A 187 -2.37 -1.03 -5.37
N GLY A 188 -2.67 -1.09 -6.68
CA GLY A 188 -4.00 -1.36 -7.22
C GLY A 188 -4.02 -2.69 -7.96
N SER A 189 -5.08 -3.49 -7.81
CA SER A 189 -5.27 -4.71 -8.60
C SER A 189 -5.70 -4.37 -10.03
N LEU A 190 -5.48 -5.29 -10.98
CA LEU A 190 -5.95 -5.13 -12.37
C LEU A 190 -7.47 -5.10 -12.44
N GLU A 191 -8.11 -6.00 -11.70
CA GLU A 191 -9.54 -6.16 -11.61
C GLU A 191 -9.92 -6.73 -10.24
N LYS A 192 -11.21 -6.69 -9.92
CA LYS A 192 -11.73 -7.30 -8.69
C LYS A 192 -11.53 -8.82 -8.75
N GLY A 193 -11.02 -9.41 -7.67
CA GLY A 193 -10.69 -10.84 -7.59
C GLY A 193 -9.24 -11.17 -8.01
N LYS A 194 -8.45 -10.18 -8.43
CA LYS A 194 -7.02 -10.31 -8.78
C LYS A 194 -6.11 -9.59 -7.79
N GLU A 195 -6.55 -9.43 -6.55
CA GLU A 195 -5.80 -8.76 -5.51
C GLU A 195 -4.56 -9.58 -5.08
N SER A 196 -3.48 -8.90 -4.72
CA SER A 196 -2.31 -9.52 -4.12
C SER A 196 -2.37 -9.53 -2.58
N ALA A 197 -3.21 -8.67 -2.00
CA ALA A 197 -3.44 -8.56 -0.57
C ALA A 197 -4.92 -8.21 -0.27
N PRO A 198 -5.43 -8.54 0.93
CA PRO A 198 -6.80 -8.20 1.33
C PRO A 198 -7.11 -6.71 1.17
N SER A 199 -8.31 -6.43 0.65
CA SER A 199 -8.91 -5.08 0.57
C SER A 199 -8.15 -4.10 -0.32
N GLN A 200 -7.41 -4.63 -1.30
CA GLN A 200 -6.72 -3.83 -2.30
C GLN A 200 -7.74 -3.25 -3.31
N PRO A 201 -7.79 -1.91 -3.51
CA PRO A 201 -8.62 -1.32 -4.56
C PRO A 201 -8.08 -1.70 -5.94
N THR A 202 -8.94 -1.61 -6.96
CA THR A 202 -8.46 -1.71 -8.35
C THR A 202 -7.66 -0.45 -8.72
N ALA A 203 -6.71 -0.57 -9.65
CA ALA A 203 -5.99 0.59 -10.20
C ALA A 203 -6.98 1.59 -10.83
N ALA A 204 -8.02 1.09 -11.50
CA ALA A 204 -9.09 1.89 -12.07
C ALA A 204 -9.83 2.71 -11.01
N ASP A 205 -10.17 2.13 -9.85
CA ASP A 205 -10.85 2.86 -8.77
C ASP A 205 -9.93 3.93 -8.16
N LEU A 206 -8.65 3.60 -7.91
CA LEU A 206 -7.68 4.58 -7.40
C LEU A 206 -7.59 5.82 -8.32
N ILE A 207 -7.51 5.60 -9.62
CA ILE A 207 -7.32 6.67 -10.61
C ILE A 207 -8.63 7.42 -10.89
N ASN A 208 -9.73 6.69 -11.11
CA ASN A 208 -10.97 7.28 -11.63
C ASN A 208 -12.01 7.61 -10.56
N VAL A 209 -12.01 6.89 -9.44
CA VAL A 209 -12.97 7.13 -8.33
C VAL A 209 -12.34 7.99 -7.25
N TYR A 210 -11.10 7.70 -6.85
CA TYR A 210 -10.43 8.43 -5.77
C TYR A 210 -9.53 9.56 -6.26
N ASN A 211 -9.40 9.74 -7.58
CA ASN A 211 -8.58 10.78 -8.19
C ASN A 211 -7.16 10.83 -7.58
N ILE A 212 -6.54 9.67 -7.34
CA ILE A 212 -5.30 9.57 -6.55
C ILE A 212 -4.18 10.51 -7.02
N ARG A 213 -4.15 10.82 -8.32
CA ARG A 213 -3.19 11.75 -8.95
C ARG A 213 -3.32 13.21 -8.48
N GLN A 214 -4.47 13.58 -7.93
CA GLN A 214 -4.77 14.92 -7.42
C GLN A 214 -4.60 15.03 -5.90
N ILE A 215 -4.40 13.90 -5.22
CA ILE A 215 -4.19 13.88 -3.77
C ILE A 215 -2.76 14.33 -3.48
N GLY A 216 -2.63 15.35 -2.64
CA GLY A 216 -1.37 15.85 -2.11
C GLY A 216 -1.46 16.27 -0.64
N PRO A 217 -0.37 16.82 -0.08
CA PRO A 217 -0.30 17.15 1.35
C PRO A 217 -1.44 18.04 1.84
N ASP A 218 -1.89 19.00 1.03
CA ASP A 218 -2.93 19.97 1.40
C ASP A 218 -4.37 19.48 1.14
N THR A 219 -4.54 18.33 0.48
CA THR A 219 -5.88 17.80 0.12
C THR A 219 -6.70 17.54 1.38
N LYS A 220 -7.93 18.05 1.42
CA LYS A 220 -8.87 17.81 2.54
C LYS A 220 -9.54 16.46 2.41
N VAL A 221 -9.61 15.72 3.50
CA VAL A 221 -10.22 14.40 3.57
C VAL A 221 -11.65 14.53 4.09
N PHE A 222 -12.58 14.02 3.30
CA PHE A 222 -13.97 13.83 3.65
C PHE A 222 -14.30 12.34 3.62
N GLY A 223 -15.43 11.95 4.19
CA GLY A 223 -15.87 10.57 3.99
C GLY A 223 -17.20 10.18 4.59
N ILE A 224 -17.58 8.94 4.30
CA ILE A 224 -18.76 8.28 4.84
C ILE A 224 -18.32 7.32 5.94
N ILE A 225 -18.86 7.49 7.13
CA ILE A 225 -18.68 6.60 8.27
C ILE A 225 -19.80 5.57 8.27
N GLY A 226 -19.46 4.29 8.39
CA GLY A 226 -20.44 3.21 8.58
C GLY A 226 -19.80 1.85 8.82
N ASN A 227 -20.62 0.87 9.17
CA ASN A 227 -20.25 -0.54 9.28
C ASN A 227 -21.48 -1.44 9.04
N PRO A 228 -21.61 -2.10 7.87
CA PRO A 228 -20.73 -2.04 6.69
C PRO A 228 -20.77 -0.69 5.95
N VAL A 229 -19.72 -0.38 5.18
CA VAL A 229 -19.60 0.85 4.37
C VAL A 229 -19.23 0.62 2.90
N GLY A 230 -18.73 -0.57 2.54
CA GLY A 230 -18.15 -0.85 1.22
C GLY A 230 -19.10 -0.74 0.03
N HIS A 231 -20.42 -0.75 0.26
CA HIS A 231 -21.44 -0.62 -0.80
C HIS A 231 -21.82 0.85 -1.10
N SER A 232 -21.29 1.80 -0.33
CA SER A 232 -21.64 3.21 -0.51
C SER A 232 -21.14 3.74 -1.85
N LYS A 233 -22.04 4.37 -2.61
CA LYS A 233 -21.70 5.11 -3.85
C LYS A 233 -21.28 6.56 -3.57
N SER A 234 -21.27 7.01 -2.31
CA SER A 234 -20.89 8.37 -1.93
C SER A 234 -19.49 8.77 -2.41
N PRO A 235 -18.44 7.91 -2.34
CA PRO A 235 -17.13 8.24 -2.90
C PRO A 235 -17.18 8.59 -4.40
N ILE A 236 -17.94 7.84 -5.20
CA ILE A 236 -18.07 8.08 -6.65
C ILE A 236 -18.69 9.47 -6.90
N LEU A 237 -19.80 9.77 -6.23
CA LEU A 237 -20.50 11.04 -6.40
C LEU A 237 -19.66 12.23 -5.94
N HIS A 238 -19.07 12.15 -4.74
CA HIS A 238 -18.37 13.28 -4.14
C HIS A 238 -17.03 13.57 -4.80
N ASN A 239 -16.25 12.55 -5.16
CA ASN A 239 -14.98 12.78 -5.85
C ASN A 239 -15.16 13.32 -7.27
N GLU A 240 -16.22 12.92 -7.98
CA GLU A 240 -16.57 13.54 -9.26
C GLU A 240 -16.94 15.02 -9.08
N ALA A 241 -17.77 15.32 -8.08
CA ALA A 241 -18.17 16.69 -7.78
C ALA A 241 -16.98 17.57 -7.35
N PHE A 242 -16.09 17.06 -6.49
CA PHE A 242 -14.88 17.79 -6.08
C PHE A 242 -13.98 18.10 -7.28
N ARG A 243 -13.79 17.10 -8.16
CA ARG A 243 -13.00 17.27 -9.39
C ARG A 243 -13.61 18.30 -10.33
N SER A 244 -14.93 18.27 -10.55
CA SER A 244 -15.60 19.15 -11.51
C SER A 244 -15.59 20.62 -11.11
N VAL A 245 -15.55 20.92 -9.81
CA VAL A 245 -15.45 22.29 -9.28
C VAL A 245 -14.02 22.68 -8.87
N GLY A 246 -13.03 21.81 -9.08
CA GLY A 246 -11.63 22.07 -8.72
C GLY A 246 -11.37 22.16 -7.21
N LEU A 247 -12.20 21.54 -6.37
CA LEU A 247 -11.99 21.51 -4.93
C LEU A 247 -10.88 20.50 -4.58
N ASN A 248 -9.84 20.95 -3.87
CA ASN A 248 -8.75 20.09 -3.40
C ASN A 248 -9.20 19.21 -2.22
N ALA A 249 -10.00 18.19 -2.53
CA ALA A 249 -10.60 17.30 -1.55
C ALA A 249 -10.72 15.87 -2.09
N VAL A 250 -10.71 14.90 -1.18
CA VAL A 250 -10.98 13.49 -1.46
C VAL A 250 -12.03 12.96 -0.49
N TYR A 251 -12.95 12.15 -0.99
CA TYR A 251 -14.01 11.49 -0.24
C TYR A 251 -13.76 9.98 -0.18
N VAL A 252 -13.65 9.42 1.02
CA VAL A 252 -13.33 7.99 1.23
C VAL A 252 -14.36 7.28 2.13
N PRO A 253 -14.48 5.95 2.03
CA PRO A 253 -15.22 5.17 3.03
C PRO A 253 -14.39 4.96 4.30
N PHE A 254 -15.00 5.18 5.45
CA PHE A 254 -14.45 4.88 6.77
C PHE A 254 -15.26 3.74 7.39
N LEU A 255 -14.67 2.54 7.46
CA LEU A 255 -15.23 1.39 8.16
C LEU A 255 -14.96 1.52 9.67
N VAL A 256 -15.95 2.01 10.42
CA VAL A 256 -15.77 2.43 11.82
C VAL A 256 -16.55 1.53 12.77
N ASP A 257 -15.87 0.95 13.75
CA ASP A 257 -16.48 0.18 14.84
C ASP A 257 -16.83 1.06 16.05
N ASP A 258 -15.92 1.97 16.43
CA ASP A 258 -16.09 2.93 17.53
C ASP A 258 -16.00 4.36 16.99
N LEU A 259 -17.15 5.05 16.97
CA LEU A 259 -17.26 6.41 16.48
C LEU A 259 -16.48 7.42 17.34
N ALA A 260 -16.50 7.28 18.66
CA ALA A 260 -15.84 8.23 19.55
C ALA A 260 -14.31 8.15 19.38
N LYS A 261 -13.78 6.92 19.32
CA LYS A 261 -12.35 6.66 19.07
C LYS A 261 -11.91 7.12 17.68
N PHE A 262 -12.76 6.93 16.66
CA PHE A 262 -12.52 7.45 15.32
C PHE A 262 -12.42 8.99 15.31
N LEU A 263 -13.41 9.68 15.89
CA LEU A 263 -13.45 11.14 15.89
C LEU A 263 -12.30 11.76 16.71
N SER A 264 -11.89 11.12 17.81
CA SER A 264 -10.73 11.59 18.58
C SER A 264 -9.42 11.41 17.81
N THR A 265 -9.25 10.27 17.13
CA THR A 265 -8.05 9.95 16.34
C THR A 265 -7.91 10.84 15.11
N TYR A 266 -9.01 11.06 14.38
CA TYR A 266 -9.04 11.82 13.13
C TYR A 266 -9.63 13.21 13.33
N SER A 267 -9.12 13.93 14.34
CA SER A 267 -9.58 15.27 14.76
C SER A 267 -8.79 16.43 14.13
N SER A 268 -7.74 16.13 13.35
CA SER A 268 -6.91 17.17 12.73
C SER A 268 -7.66 17.91 11.61
N PRO A 269 -7.25 19.15 11.25
CA PRO A 269 -7.85 19.91 10.15
C PRO A 269 -7.74 19.26 8.77
N ASP A 270 -7.01 18.15 8.64
CA ASP A 270 -6.98 17.35 7.42
C ASP A 270 -8.30 16.63 7.18
N PHE A 271 -8.99 16.22 8.24
CA PHE A 271 -10.24 15.49 8.20
C PHE A 271 -11.41 16.47 8.38
N ALA A 272 -11.83 17.06 7.27
CA ALA A 272 -12.65 18.28 7.26
C ALA A 272 -14.16 18.02 7.41
N GLY A 273 -14.65 16.81 7.14
CA GLY A 273 -16.08 16.53 7.31
C GLY A 273 -16.49 15.09 7.01
N PHE A 274 -17.49 14.63 7.73
CA PHE A 274 -18.00 13.27 7.64
C PHE A 274 -19.52 13.24 7.43
N ARG A 275 -20.00 12.31 6.61
CA ARG A 275 -21.39 11.84 6.67
C ARG A 275 -21.45 10.55 7.47
N TYR A 276 -22.51 10.38 8.25
CA TYR A 276 -22.73 9.17 9.04
C TYR A 276 -23.90 8.37 8.44
N LEU A 277 -23.68 7.09 8.14
CA LEU A 277 -24.73 6.18 7.68
C LEU A 277 -25.28 5.38 8.86
N ILE A 278 -26.53 5.62 9.24
CA ILE A 278 -27.25 4.79 10.21
C ILE A 278 -27.87 3.61 9.45
N LEU A 279 -27.37 2.39 9.70
CA LEU A 279 -28.19 1.20 9.47
C LEU A 279 -29.20 1.13 10.61
N VAL A 280 -30.48 1.22 10.28
CA VAL A 280 -31.57 1.22 11.24
C VAL A 280 -31.63 -0.15 11.92
N SER A 281 -31.01 -0.26 13.10
CA SER A 281 -31.39 -1.22 14.15
C SER A 281 -31.12 -0.56 15.50
N HIS A 282 -32.13 0.18 15.98
CA HIS A 282 -32.33 0.71 17.33
C HIS A 282 -31.12 1.34 18.07
N ILE A 283 -30.98 2.66 17.96
CA ILE A 283 -30.41 3.47 19.04
C ILE A 283 -31.43 4.54 19.41
N THR A 284 -32.08 4.35 20.56
CA THR A 284 -32.93 5.35 21.22
C THR A 284 -32.01 6.35 21.90
N TYR A 285 -31.93 7.59 21.42
CA TYR A 285 -31.23 8.66 22.16
C TYR A 285 -32.14 9.18 23.26
N SER A 286 -31.69 9.11 24.52
CA SER A 286 -32.24 9.91 25.62
C SER A 286 -31.28 11.09 25.84
N ILE A 287 -31.75 12.30 25.55
CA ILE A 287 -31.05 13.54 25.88
C ILE A 287 -31.75 14.09 27.11
N SER A 288 -31.05 14.10 28.25
CA SER A 288 -31.51 14.76 29.48
C SER A 288 -30.76 16.07 29.66
N THR A 289 -31.50 17.16 29.82
CA THR A 289 -30.99 18.48 30.19
C THR A 289 -31.36 18.75 31.65
N ARG A 290 -30.41 19.22 32.48
CA ARG A 290 -30.71 19.75 33.81
C ARG A 290 -31.06 21.24 33.73
N SER A 291 -32.08 21.62 34.49
CA SER A 291 -32.43 23.00 34.87
C SER A 291 -31.44 23.57 35.88
#